data_AF-A0A2R8C279-F1
#
_entry.id   AF-A0A2R8C279-F1
#
_cell.length_a   1.000
_cell.length_b   1.000
_cell.length_c   1.000
_cell.angle_alpha   90.00
_cell.angle_beta   90.00
_cell.angle_gamma   90.00
#
_symmetry.space_group_name_H-M   'P 1'
#
loop_
_entity.id
_entity.type
_entity.pdbx_description
1 polymer ?
#
loop_
_entity_poly.entity_id
_entity_poly.type
_entity_poly.pdbx_seq_one_letter_code
_entity_poly.pdbx_strand_id
1 'polypeptide(L)'
;MSEGTFYNWKAKFGGMTAVEAKRLKALEDENAKLKKLLAEQMLDLAAMKDLVSKKWQGKPLVRAQWRPVKREAVAYLRAEHGLSERRACNIVDADRTMIRDRSQRAPDTVLRGRLRDLANERRRFGYPLPGRVMRSMIPRGGGSSFCCGVRESLPASTGSIAFTARKG
;
A
#
# COMPACT_ATOMS: atom_id res chain seq x y z
N MET A 1 -10.78 46.07 -26.98
CA MET A 1 -9.72 45.32 -27.70
C MET A 1 -8.89 46.33 -28.46
N SER A 2 -7.56 46.22 -28.44
CA SER A 2 -6.69 47.14 -29.21
C SER A 2 -6.64 46.71 -30.68
N GLU A 3 -6.49 47.65 -31.63
CA GLU A 3 -6.37 47.30 -33.05
C GLU A 3 -5.22 46.32 -33.34
N GLY A 4 -4.09 46.47 -32.65
CA GLY A 4 -2.95 45.56 -32.77
C GLY A 4 -3.26 44.12 -32.40
N THR A 5 -4.17 43.88 -31.44
CA THR A 5 -4.62 42.51 -31.13
C THR A 5 -5.47 41.92 -32.25
N PHE A 6 -6.30 42.72 -32.93
CA PHE A 6 -7.16 42.22 -34.01
C PHE A 6 -6.38 41.76 -35.25
N TYR A 7 -5.43 42.57 -35.71
CA TYR A 7 -4.61 42.23 -36.89
C TYR A 7 -3.72 41.01 -36.65
N ASN A 8 -3.18 40.85 -35.43
CA ASN A 8 -2.40 39.67 -35.05
C ASN A 8 -3.23 38.38 -35.09
N TRP A 9 -4.50 38.42 -34.65
CA TRP A 9 -5.40 37.27 -34.75
C TRP A 9 -5.79 36.96 -36.19
N LYS A 10 -6.09 37.99 -36.99
CA LYS A 10 -6.43 37.84 -38.41
C LYS A 10 -5.26 37.26 -39.22
N ALA A 11 -4.02 37.66 -38.93
CA ALA A 11 -2.83 37.10 -39.57
C ALA A 11 -2.62 35.60 -39.26
N LYS A 12 -2.97 35.16 -38.04
CA LYS A 12 -2.78 33.76 -37.60
C LYS A 12 -3.92 32.83 -37.99
N PHE A 13 -5.16 33.31 -37.99
CA PHE A 13 -6.35 32.47 -38.12
C PHE A 13 -7.27 32.88 -39.28
N GLY A 14 -6.97 33.96 -40.01
CA GLY A 14 -7.87 34.55 -41.01
C GLY A 14 -8.13 33.67 -42.24
N GLY A 15 -7.30 32.67 -42.51
CA GLY A 15 -7.49 31.69 -43.59
C GLY A 15 -7.94 30.30 -43.13
N MET A 16 -8.18 30.11 -41.83
CA MET A 16 -8.53 28.79 -41.28
C MET A 16 -10.03 28.53 -41.41
N THR A 17 -10.39 27.40 -42.01
CA THR A 17 -11.81 27.00 -42.10
C THR A 17 -12.33 26.53 -40.75
N ALA A 18 -13.65 26.62 -40.52
CA ALA A 18 -14.27 26.16 -39.28
C ALA A 18 -14.04 24.65 -39.01
N VAL A 19 -13.81 23.85 -40.06
CA VAL A 19 -13.51 22.42 -39.96
C VAL A 19 -12.06 22.20 -39.50
N GLU A 20 -11.10 22.92 -40.07
CA GLU A 20 -9.69 22.86 -39.66
C GLU A 20 -9.51 23.32 -38.20
N ALA A 21 -10.22 24.37 -37.79
CA ALA A 21 -10.22 24.83 -36.41
C ALA A 21 -10.75 23.75 -35.43
N LYS A 22 -11.79 23.00 -35.83
CA LYS A 22 -12.31 21.86 -35.03
C LYS A 22 -11.31 20.72 -34.96
N ARG A 23 -10.66 20.39 -36.09
CA ARG A 23 -9.64 19.33 -36.15
C ARG A 23 -8.43 19.67 -35.29
N LEU A 24 -7.97 20.92 -35.30
CA LEU A 24 -6.86 21.36 -34.46
C LEU A 24 -7.18 21.21 -32.97
N LYS A 25 -8.38 21.63 -32.54
CA LYS A 25 -8.81 21.41 -31.14
C LYS A 25 -8.83 19.93 -30.75
N ALA A 26 -9.37 19.06 -31.62
CA ALA A 26 -9.37 17.62 -31.36
C ALA A 26 -7.94 17.05 -31.22
N LEU A 27 -7.03 17.46 -32.09
CA LEU A 27 -5.62 17.06 -32.04
C LEU A 27 -4.90 17.62 -30.80
N GLU A 28 -5.23 18.84 -30.38
CA GLU A 28 -4.71 19.43 -29.14
C GLU A 28 -5.20 18.63 -27.92
N ASP A 29 -6.47 18.24 -27.88
CA ASP A 29 -7.05 17.42 -26.82
C ASP A 29 -6.42 16.01 -26.77
N GLU A 30 -6.20 15.39 -27.93
CA GLU A 30 -5.49 14.11 -28.03
C GLU A 30 -4.05 14.23 -27.57
N ASN A 31 -3.32 15.26 -28.00
CA ASN A 31 -1.96 15.51 -27.55
C ASN A 31 -1.91 15.76 -26.03
N ALA A 32 -2.89 16.46 -25.47
CA ALA A 32 -2.98 16.66 -24.03
C ALA A 32 -3.21 15.33 -23.28
N LYS A 33 -4.07 14.45 -23.80
CA LYS A 33 -4.29 13.11 -23.23
C LYS A 33 -3.04 12.25 -23.33
N LEU A 34 -2.39 12.21 -24.48
CA LEU A 34 -1.19 11.41 -24.73
C LEU A 34 -0.03 11.85 -23.83
N LYS A 35 0.19 13.16 -23.68
CA LYS A 35 1.22 13.70 -22.78
C LYS A 35 0.98 13.30 -21.32
N LYS A 36 -0.28 13.31 -20.88
CA LYS A 36 -0.64 12.85 -19.53
C LYS A 36 -0.32 11.36 -19.33
N LEU A 37 -0.75 10.51 -20.26
CA LEU A 37 -0.48 9.07 -20.20
C LEU A 37 1.01 8.75 -20.24
N LEU A 38 1.77 9.44 -21.09
CA LEU A 38 3.21 9.27 -21.19
C LEU A 38 3.91 9.67 -19.89
N ALA A 39 3.53 10.81 -19.30
CA ALA A 39 4.07 11.24 -18.02
C ALA A 39 3.76 10.23 -16.91
N GLU A 40 2.53 9.71 -16.85
CA GLU A 40 2.16 8.67 -15.89
C GLU A 40 3.00 7.41 -16.06
N GLN A 41 3.15 6.91 -17.29
CA GLN A 41 3.97 5.72 -17.59
C GLN A 41 5.44 5.94 -17.25
N MET A 42 6.00 7.12 -17.52
CA MET A 42 7.39 7.44 -17.18
C MET A 42 7.64 7.39 -15.66
N LEU A 43 6.69 7.86 -14.86
CA LEU A 43 6.77 7.76 -13.40
C LEU A 43 6.75 6.30 -12.93
N ASP A 44 5.89 5.46 -13.53
CA ASP A 44 5.82 4.03 -13.19
C ASP A 44 7.10 3.28 -13.61
N LEU A 45 7.67 3.61 -14.78
CA LEU A 45 8.92 3.03 -15.24
C LEU A 45 10.11 3.40 -14.34
N ALA A 46 10.16 4.64 -13.85
CA ALA A 46 11.19 5.07 -12.91
C ALA A 46 11.09 4.29 -11.59
N ALA A 47 9.88 4.22 -11.01
CA ALA A 47 9.62 3.45 -9.80
C ALA A 47 9.98 1.96 -9.94
N MET A 48 9.65 1.35 -11.09
CA MET A 48 9.98 -0.05 -11.36
C MET A 48 11.49 -0.30 -11.48
N LYS A 49 12.22 0.61 -12.15
CA LYS A 49 13.68 0.50 -12.27
C LYS A 49 14.37 0.57 -10.90
N ASP A 50 13.87 1.42 -10.01
CA ASP A 50 14.41 1.57 -8.65
C ASP A 50 14.11 0.37 -7.75
N LEU A 51 12.97 -0.29 -7.93
CA LEU A 51 12.71 -1.57 -7.27
C LEU A 51 13.66 -2.66 -7.77
N VAL A 52 13.87 -2.77 -9.08
CA VAL A 52 14.74 -3.81 -9.64
C VAL A 52 16.19 -3.62 -9.17
N SER A 53 16.68 -2.38 -9.10
CA SER A 53 18.05 -2.08 -8.66
C SER A 53 18.29 -2.38 -7.18
N LYS A 54 17.28 -2.22 -6.31
CA LYS A 54 17.38 -2.46 -4.85
C LYS A 54 17.37 -3.92 -4.41
N LYS A 55 17.44 -4.89 -5.34
CA LYS A 55 17.51 -6.34 -5.06
C LYS A 55 16.42 -6.88 -4.10
N TRP A 56 15.16 -6.48 -4.28
CA TRP A 56 14.01 -7.16 -3.65
C TRP A 56 13.77 -8.59 -4.20
N GLN A 57 14.52 -8.98 -5.23
CA GLN A 57 14.35 -10.22 -6.00
C GLN A 57 15.03 -11.45 -5.41
N GLY A 58 15.52 -11.40 -4.17
CA GLY A 58 15.95 -12.60 -3.47
C GLY A 58 14.74 -13.50 -3.24
N LYS A 59 14.37 -14.33 -4.24
CA LYS A 59 13.18 -15.18 -4.23
C LYS A 59 13.18 -15.98 -2.93
N PRO A 60 12.34 -15.64 -1.95
CA PRO A 60 12.25 -16.44 -0.75
C PRO A 60 11.78 -17.84 -1.15
N LEU A 61 12.46 -18.86 -0.64
CA LEU A 61 12.13 -20.28 -0.86
C LEU A 61 10.69 -20.63 -0.41
N VAL A 62 10.06 -19.76 0.39
CA VAL A 62 8.74 -19.97 0.98
C VAL A 62 7.78 -18.82 0.65
N ARG A 63 6.57 -19.12 0.17
CA ARG A 63 5.51 -18.12 -0.13
C ARG A 63 5.20 -17.17 1.04
N ALA A 64 5.30 -17.64 2.29
CA ALA A 64 5.08 -16.84 3.49
C ALA A 64 6.12 -15.72 3.68
N GLN A 65 7.35 -15.91 3.17
CA GLN A 65 8.44 -14.94 3.26
C GLN A 65 8.31 -13.81 2.21
N TRP A 66 7.46 -13.97 1.18
CA TRP A 66 7.19 -12.91 0.21
C TRP A 66 6.34 -11.76 0.76
N ARG A 67 5.50 -12.03 1.78
CA ARG A 67 4.63 -11.01 2.38
C ARG A 67 5.38 -9.80 2.97
N PRO A 68 6.43 -9.97 3.81
CA PRO A 68 7.19 -8.84 4.33
C PRO A 68 7.90 -8.07 3.22
N VAL A 69 8.54 -8.76 2.26
CA VAL A 69 9.25 -8.12 1.13
C VAL A 69 8.31 -7.24 0.29
N LYS A 70 7.12 -7.75 -0.06
CA LYS A 70 6.13 -6.96 -0.81
C LYS A 70 5.63 -5.74 -0.01
N ARG A 71 5.51 -5.85 1.32
CA ARG A 71 5.12 -4.72 2.18
C ARG A 71 6.19 -3.65 2.24
N GLU A 72 7.44 -4.04 2.39
CA GLU A 72 8.58 -3.14 2.39
C GLU A 72 8.73 -2.42 1.05
N ALA A 73 8.58 -3.14 -0.07
CA ALA A 73 8.59 -2.55 -1.41
C ALA A 73 7.46 -1.52 -1.59
N VAL A 74 6.22 -1.82 -1.16
CA VAL A 74 5.11 -0.87 -1.22
C VAL A 74 5.34 0.33 -0.30
N ALA A 75 5.88 0.14 0.89
CA ALA A 75 6.22 1.23 1.81
C ALA A 75 7.30 2.15 1.22
N TYR A 76 8.32 1.56 0.60
CA TYR A 76 9.37 2.28 -0.11
C TYR A 76 8.83 3.12 -1.26
N LEU A 77 7.99 2.55 -2.12
CA LEU A 77 7.37 3.28 -3.24
C LEU A 77 6.53 4.49 -2.77
N ARG A 78 5.86 4.37 -1.63
CA ARG A 78 5.07 5.46 -1.06
C ARG A 78 5.96 6.58 -0.51
N ALA A 79 7.06 6.22 0.13
CA ALA A 79 7.98 7.18 0.75
C ALA A 79 8.85 7.91 -0.28
N GLU A 80 9.48 7.18 -1.20
CA GLU A 80 10.45 7.75 -2.14
C GLU A 80 9.79 8.39 -3.35
N HIS A 81 8.79 7.72 -3.94
CA HIS A 81 8.14 8.18 -5.17
C HIS A 81 6.82 8.92 -4.92
N GLY A 82 6.41 9.11 -3.66
CA GLY A 82 5.16 9.79 -3.29
C GLY A 82 3.90 9.10 -3.85
N LEU A 83 4.00 7.81 -4.20
CA LEU A 83 2.90 7.10 -4.86
C LEU A 83 1.77 6.79 -3.88
N SER A 84 0.53 6.83 -4.39
CA SER A 84 -0.62 6.33 -3.63
C SER A 84 -0.47 4.83 -3.34
N GLU A 85 -1.03 4.38 -2.22
CA GLU A 85 -1.00 2.95 -1.86
C GLU A 85 -1.56 2.05 -2.96
N ARG A 86 -2.63 2.48 -3.64
CA ARG A 86 -3.24 1.74 -4.76
C ARG A 86 -2.26 1.56 -5.91
N ARG A 87 -1.59 2.65 -6.31
CA ARG A 87 -0.64 2.64 -7.42
C ARG A 87 0.59 1.82 -7.07
N ALA A 88 1.14 1.99 -5.87
CA ALA A 88 2.26 1.20 -5.37
C ALA A 88 1.93 -0.32 -5.32
N CYS A 89 0.73 -0.69 -4.88
CA CYS A 89 0.27 -2.08 -4.88
C CYS A 89 0.18 -2.67 -6.29
N ASN A 90 -0.33 -1.90 -7.27
CA ASN A 90 -0.39 -2.34 -8.66
C ASN A 90 1.01 -2.56 -9.26
N ILE A 91 1.98 -1.69 -8.95
CA ILE A 91 3.36 -1.77 -9.43
C ILE A 91 4.08 -3.02 -8.86
N VAL A 92 3.90 -3.31 -7.57
CA VAL A 92 4.55 -4.45 -6.88
C VAL A 92 3.79 -5.78 -7.10
N ASP A 93 2.64 -5.74 -7.77
CA ASP A 93 1.69 -6.87 -7.88
C ASP A 93 1.34 -7.45 -6.50
N ALA A 94 0.87 -6.56 -5.62
CA ALA A 94 0.52 -6.87 -4.23
C ALA A 94 -0.96 -6.58 -3.98
N ASP A 95 -1.65 -7.52 -3.34
CA ASP A 95 -3.05 -7.33 -2.96
C ASP A 95 -3.17 -6.30 -1.83
N ARG A 96 -4.13 -5.36 -1.94
CA ARG A 96 -4.30 -4.28 -0.96
C ARG A 96 -4.71 -4.80 0.41
N THR A 97 -5.48 -5.89 0.45
CA THR A 97 -5.84 -6.60 1.69
C THR A 97 -4.58 -7.11 2.37
N MET A 98 -3.70 -7.81 1.64
CA MET A 98 -2.42 -8.29 2.16
C MET A 98 -1.55 -7.16 2.73
N ILE A 99 -1.51 -5.99 2.12
CA ILE A 99 -0.73 -4.84 2.62
C ILE A 99 -1.33 -4.27 3.92
N ARG A 100 -2.67 -4.24 4.03
CA ARG A 100 -3.38 -3.69 5.19
C ARG A 100 -3.54 -4.65 6.36
N ASP A 101 -3.62 -5.95 6.06
CA ASP A 101 -3.88 -6.99 7.05
C ASP A 101 -2.76 -7.01 8.09
N ARG A 102 -3.12 -6.81 9.36
CA ARG A 102 -2.18 -6.99 10.48
C ARG A 102 -2.55 -8.28 11.19
N SER A 103 -1.60 -9.22 11.31
CA SER A 103 -1.82 -10.39 12.14
C SER A 103 -1.96 -9.94 13.59
N GLN A 104 -3.17 -10.03 14.14
CA GLN A 104 -3.46 -9.67 15.53
C GLN A 104 -3.18 -10.81 16.51
N ARG A 105 -2.83 -12.00 16.00
CA ARG A 105 -2.50 -13.14 16.86
C ARG A 105 -1.13 -12.92 17.51
N ALA A 106 -1.13 -12.81 18.83
CA ALA A 106 0.10 -12.79 19.61
C ALA A 106 0.94 -14.03 19.28
N PRO A 107 2.28 -13.92 19.20
CA PRO A 107 3.11 -15.08 18.97
C PRO A 107 2.98 -16.03 20.18
N ASP A 108 2.42 -17.22 19.94
CA ASP A 108 2.21 -18.27 20.95
C ASP A 108 3.57 -18.93 21.35
N THR A 109 4.60 -18.14 21.65
CA THR A 109 5.98 -18.58 21.91
C THR A 109 6.07 -19.49 23.11
N VAL A 110 5.32 -19.18 24.18
CA VAL A 110 5.24 -20.01 25.40
C VAL A 110 4.64 -21.38 25.10
N LEU A 111 3.54 -21.42 24.32
CA LEU A 111 2.89 -22.67 23.92
C LEU A 111 3.81 -23.51 23.02
N ARG A 112 4.49 -22.88 22.06
CA ARG A 112 5.44 -23.53 21.16
C ARG A 112 6.67 -24.06 21.90
N GLY A 113 7.17 -23.32 22.90
CA GLY A 113 8.26 -23.75 23.77
C GLY A 113 7.89 -25.01 24.55
N ARG A 114 6.76 -24.96 25.27
CA ARG A 114 6.23 -26.11 26.03
C ARG A 114 5.98 -27.34 25.15
N LEU A 115 5.49 -27.16 23.93
CA LEU A 115 5.32 -28.28 22.98
C LEU A 115 6.67 -28.90 22.56
N ARG A 116 7.71 -28.08 22.43
CA ARG A 116 9.06 -28.55 22.08
C ARG A 116 9.69 -29.31 23.24
N ASP A 117 9.52 -28.83 24.46
CA ASP A 117 10.04 -29.47 25.68
C ASP A 117 9.41 -30.86 25.87
N LEU A 118 8.07 -30.97 25.77
CA LEU A 118 7.35 -32.25 25.83
C LEU A 118 7.77 -33.23 24.74
N ALA A 119 8.03 -32.73 23.51
CA ALA A 119 8.51 -33.57 22.42
C ALA A 119 9.94 -34.09 22.67
N ASN A 120 10.79 -33.28 23.31
CA ASN A 120 12.17 -33.65 23.64
C ASN A 120 12.23 -34.67 24.79
N GLU A 121 11.39 -34.52 25.81
CA GLU A 121 11.27 -35.46 26.93
C GLU A 121 10.78 -36.83 26.47
N ARG A 122 9.87 -36.87 25.48
CA ARG A 122 9.24 -38.12 25.03
C ARG A 122 9.38 -38.31 23.52
N ARG A 123 10.61 -38.54 23.07
CA ARG A 123 11.02 -38.67 21.64
C ARG A 123 10.23 -39.70 20.81
N ARG A 124 9.56 -40.67 21.45
CA ARG A 124 8.72 -41.69 20.77
C ARG A 124 7.30 -41.21 20.43
N PHE A 125 6.87 -40.07 20.95
CA PHE A 125 5.55 -39.53 20.68
C PHE A 125 5.55 -38.78 19.34
N GLY A 126 4.78 -39.29 18.38
CA GLY A 126 4.52 -38.58 17.11
C GLY A 126 3.61 -37.37 17.28
N TYR A 127 3.46 -36.61 16.19
CA TYR A 127 2.76 -35.30 16.12
C TYR A 127 1.34 -35.21 16.75
N PRO A 128 0.50 -36.26 16.81
CA PRO A 128 -0.86 -36.15 17.38
C PRO A 128 -0.92 -36.08 18.91
N LEU A 129 0.09 -36.61 19.61
CA LEU A 129 -0.01 -36.87 21.06
C LEU A 129 0.45 -35.71 21.96
N PRO A 130 1.50 -34.92 21.63
CA PRO A 130 1.91 -33.76 22.45
C PRO A 130 0.77 -32.75 22.67
N GLY A 131 -0.04 -32.48 21.63
CA GLY A 131 -1.19 -31.58 21.75
C GLY A 131 -2.33 -32.14 22.60
N ARG A 132 -2.46 -33.47 22.68
CA ARG A 132 -3.50 -34.15 23.48
C ARG A 132 -3.12 -34.21 24.96
N VAL A 133 -1.85 -34.52 25.24
CA VAL A 133 -1.23 -34.50 26.57
C VAL A 133 -1.26 -33.08 27.14
N MET A 134 -0.90 -32.07 26.34
CA MET A 134 -0.96 -30.68 26.80
C MET A 134 -2.39 -30.21 27.10
N ARG A 135 -3.41 -30.63 26.33
CA ARG A 135 -4.81 -30.32 26.61
C ARG A 135 -5.32 -30.93 27.92
N SER A 136 -4.74 -32.04 28.38
CA SER A 136 -5.00 -32.60 29.71
C SER A 136 -4.30 -31.88 30.86
N MET A 137 -3.31 -31.03 30.57
CA MET A 137 -2.51 -30.29 31.57
C MET A 137 -2.92 -28.81 31.69
N ILE A 138 -3.81 -28.33 30.83
CA ILE A 138 -4.41 -26.99 30.94
C ILE A 138 -5.63 -27.10 31.87
N PRO A 139 -5.67 -26.37 33.00
CA PRO A 139 -6.86 -26.35 33.85
C PRO A 139 -8.06 -25.84 33.03
N ARG A 140 -9.21 -26.52 33.15
CA ARG A 140 -10.47 -26.14 32.48
C ARG A 140 -11.04 -24.88 33.12
N GLY A 141 -10.37 -23.74 32.95
CA GLY A 141 -10.76 -22.47 33.52
C GLY A 141 -10.06 -21.35 32.75
N GLY A 142 -10.74 -20.80 31.75
CA GLY A 142 -10.20 -19.75 30.91
C GLY A 142 -10.74 -19.88 29.49
N GLY A 143 -12.04 -19.61 29.31
CA GLY A 143 -12.61 -19.43 28.00
C GLY A 143 -11.86 -18.31 27.28
N SER A 144 -11.08 -18.66 26.26
CA SER A 144 -10.67 -17.70 25.27
C SER A 144 -11.95 -17.19 24.62
N SER A 145 -12.31 -15.95 24.91
CA SER A 145 -13.33 -15.19 24.22
C SER A 145 -12.96 -15.13 22.74
N PHE A 146 -13.42 -16.15 22.02
CA PHE A 146 -13.48 -16.22 20.56
C PHE A 146 -14.63 -15.31 20.14
N CYS A 147 -14.44 -14.00 20.27
CA CYS A 147 -15.34 -13.02 19.67
C CYS A 147 -14.53 -12.10 18.77
N CYS A 148 -14.61 -12.44 17.49
CA CYS A 148 -14.48 -11.50 16.40
C CYS A 148 -15.34 -10.26 16.72
N GLY A 149 -14.73 -9.07 16.63
CA GLY A 149 -15.45 -7.80 16.54
C GLY A 149 -15.68 -7.06 17.85
N VAL A 150 -14.75 -6.16 18.21
CA VAL A 150 -15.12 -4.86 18.77
C VAL A 150 -14.28 -3.80 18.06
N ARG A 151 -14.97 -2.90 17.33
CA ARG A 151 -14.44 -1.59 17.01
C ARG A 151 -14.31 -0.84 18.33
N GLU A 152 -13.10 -0.72 18.85
CA GLU A 152 -12.80 0.26 19.89
C GLU A 152 -12.06 1.43 19.24
N SER A 153 -12.88 2.44 18.94
CA SER A 153 -12.67 3.86 19.20
C SER A 153 -11.21 4.31 19.39
N LEU A 154 -10.74 5.07 18.41
CA LEU A 154 -9.62 6.01 18.56
C LEU A 154 -9.78 6.86 19.83
N PRO A 155 -8.79 6.98 20.72
CA PRO A 155 -8.73 8.14 21.59
C PRO A 155 -8.29 9.33 20.74
N ALA A 156 -9.21 10.29 20.59
CA ALA A 156 -8.89 11.64 20.14
C ALA A 156 -7.78 12.19 21.03
N SER A 157 -6.57 12.31 20.49
CA SER A 157 -5.51 13.08 21.11
C SER A 157 -5.91 14.54 21.06
N THR A 158 -6.17 15.06 22.24
CA THR A 158 -6.39 16.44 22.63
C THR A 158 -5.42 17.38 21.89
N GLY A 159 -5.97 18.20 21.00
CA GLY A 159 -5.33 19.43 20.58
C GLY A 159 -5.40 20.42 21.74
N SER A 160 -4.24 20.79 22.30
CA SER A 160 -4.08 22.01 23.09
C SER A 160 -3.12 22.91 22.32
N ILE A 161 -3.67 23.65 21.35
CA ILE A 161 -3.01 24.83 20.80
C ILE A 161 -3.68 26.01 21.50
N ALA A 162 -2.92 26.63 22.40
CA ALA A 162 -3.33 27.79 23.16
C ALA A 162 -3.69 28.94 22.20
N PHE A 163 -4.95 29.37 22.26
CA PHE A 163 -5.43 30.58 21.62
C PHE A 163 -5.03 31.77 22.51
N THR A 164 -3.94 32.47 22.18
CA THR A 164 -3.64 33.76 22.77
C THR A 164 -4.54 34.81 22.12
N ALA A 165 -5.60 35.21 22.83
CA ALA A 165 -6.48 36.29 22.41
C ALA A 165 -5.76 37.64 22.57
N ARG A 166 -5.91 38.42 21.51
CA ARG A 166 -5.37 39.74 21.24
C ARG A 166 -6.30 40.81 21.83
N LYS A 167 -5.72 41.72 22.62
CA LYS A 167 -6.10 43.13 22.92
C LYS A 167 -7.55 43.50 23.26
N GLY A 168 -7.69 44.20 24.37
CA GLY A 168 -8.78 45.09 24.75
C GLY A 168 -8.42 45.78 26.04
#